data_AF-A0A923VFR6-F1
#
_entry.id   AF-A0A923VFR6-F1
#
_cell.length_a   1.000
_cell.length_b   1.000
_cell.length_c   1.000
_cell.angle_alpha   90.00
_cell.angle_beta   90.00
_cell.angle_gamma   90.00
#
_symmetry.space_group_name_H-M   'P 1'
#
loop_
_entity.id
_entity.type
_entity.pdbx_description
1 polymer ?
#
loop_
_entity_poly.entity_id
_entity_poly.type
_entity_poly.pdbx_seq_one_letter_code
_entity_poly.pdbx_strand_id
1 'polypeptide(L)'
;MKKILTIILISINCLSCQNIMFIMAGYLPLKIRSDKEIKKFAEKNIYFKGYQLIQSDSYFTYLDDKDSEMHAADSNTADSFKIFLQPLKVLYYDENNKLVSVLTNCYAIPEGGQFNWNTENRLDKYPPVTHTPVFKQIPITEILKQTNLDVNTVDLKKKRSRVVISWNIFLNKESKHFLKCIQENLFKANDMPEVFYINNDNSLYVNSR
;
A
#
# COMPACT_ATOMS: atom_id res chain seq x y z
N MET A 1 33.83 20.00 -32.02
CA MET A 1 32.48 19.59 -32.46
C MET A 1 32.23 18.08 -32.37
N LYS A 2 32.98 17.20 -33.05
CA LYS A 2 32.74 15.72 -33.00
C LYS A 2 32.71 15.13 -31.57
N LYS A 3 33.64 15.54 -30.70
CA LYS A 3 33.68 15.07 -29.29
C LYS A 3 32.45 15.49 -28.46
N ILE A 4 31.90 16.68 -28.71
CA ILE A 4 30.69 17.17 -28.04
C ILE A 4 29.47 16.39 -28.52
N LEU A 5 29.39 16.10 -29.83
CA LEU A 5 28.33 15.27 -30.41
C LEU A 5 28.36 13.84 -29.85
N THR A 6 29.55 13.24 -29.69
CA THR A 6 29.73 11.92 -29.07
C THR A 6 29.30 11.90 -27.60
N ILE A 7 29.65 12.93 -26.82
CA ILE A 7 29.23 13.03 -25.42
C ILE A 7 27.70 13.18 -25.33
N ILE A 8 27.09 14.03 -26.16
CA ILE A 8 25.63 14.19 -26.22
C ILE A 8 24.93 12.86 -26.55
N LEU A 9 25.42 12.13 -27.54
CA LEU A 9 24.90 10.81 -27.92
C LEU A 9 25.02 9.78 -26.79
N ILE A 10 26.11 9.79 -26.02
CA ILE A 10 26.27 8.89 -24.86
C ILE A 10 25.30 9.28 -23.73
N SER A 11 25.16 10.58 -23.43
CA SER A 11 24.24 11.05 -22.38
C SER A 11 22.76 10.83 -22.69
N ILE A 12 22.34 10.87 -23.96
CA ILE A 12 20.95 10.56 -24.37
C ILE A 12 20.63 9.07 -24.18
N ASN A 13 21.63 8.19 -24.32
CA ASN A 13 21.45 6.75 -24.11
C ASN A 13 21.47 6.33 -22.64
N CYS A 14 22.01 7.14 -21.72
CA CYS A 14 22.01 6.82 -20.29
C CYS A 14 20.63 7.05 -19.62
N LEU A 15 19.80 7.95 -20.14
CA LEU A 15 18.49 8.26 -19.56
C LEU A 15 17.42 7.18 -19.87
N SER A 16 17.57 6.43 -20.96
CA SER A 16 16.62 5.37 -21.34
C SER A 16 16.81 4.06 -20.57
N CYS A 17 18.01 3.82 -20.02
CA CYS A 17 18.31 2.60 -19.26
C CYS A 17 17.60 2.51 -17.91
N GLN A 18 17.25 3.65 -17.29
CA GLN A 18 16.58 3.66 -15.98
C GLN A 18 15.19 3.01 -16.05
N ASN A 19 14.39 3.36 -17.06
CA ASN A 19 13.06 2.77 -17.26
C ASN A 19 13.10 1.26 -17.51
N ILE A 20 14.11 0.79 -18.26
CA ILE A 20 14.29 -0.64 -18.54
C ILE A 20 14.67 -1.39 -17.25
N MET A 21 15.55 -0.83 -16.43
CA MET A 21 15.90 -1.42 -15.12
C MET A 21 14.70 -1.50 -14.18
N PHE A 22 13.86 -0.46 -14.12
CA PHE A 22 12.61 -0.50 -13.34
C PHE A 22 11.66 -1.61 -13.82
N ILE A 23 11.48 -1.75 -15.13
CA ILE A 23 10.64 -2.81 -15.69
C ILE A 23 11.18 -4.20 -15.38
N MET A 24 12.51 -4.41 -15.48
CA MET A 24 13.15 -5.68 -15.12
C MET A 24 13.02 -5.98 -13.62
N ALA A 25 13.03 -4.95 -12.77
CA ALA A 25 12.76 -5.07 -11.34
C ALA A 25 11.25 -5.24 -11.02
N GLY A 26 10.38 -5.30 -12.04
CA GLY A 26 8.96 -5.56 -11.88
C GLY A 26 8.07 -4.34 -11.67
N TYR A 27 8.62 -3.13 -11.83
CA TYR A 27 7.90 -1.86 -11.77
C TYR A 27 7.29 -1.53 -13.14
N LEU A 28 6.04 -1.11 -13.18
CA LEU A 28 5.43 -0.54 -14.38
C LEU A 28 5.65 0.98 -14.44
N PRO A 29 5.46 1.63 -15.59
CA PRO A 29 5.55 3.09 -15.65
C PRO A 29 4.61 3.76 -14.65
N LEU A 30 5.14 4.75 -13.93
CA LEU A 30 4.37 5.60 -13.03
C LEU A 30 3.52 6.56 -13.90
N LYS A 31 2.20 6.36 -13.86
CA LYS A 31 1.23 7.15 -14.63
C LYS A 31 -0.11 7.12 -13.91
N ILE A 32 -0.95 8.12 -14.19
CA ILE A 32 -2.38 8.09 -13.83
C ILE A 32 -3.01 6.83 -14.44
N ARG A 33 -3.74 6.09 -13.62
CA ARG A 33 -4.49 4.88 -14.00
C ARG A 33 -5.97 5.19 -14.00
N SER A 34 -6.65 4.68 -15.03
CA SER A 34 -8.11 4.75 -15.09
C SER A 34 -8.76 3.73 -14.15
N ASP A 35 -9.98 4.00 -13.71
CA ASP A 35 -10.77 3.09 -12.88
C ASP A 35 -10.90 1.71 -13.54
N LYS A 36 -11.00 1.67 -14.87
CA LYS A 36 -11.07 0.43 -15.64
C LYS A 36 -9.77 -0.38 -15.55
N GLU A 37 -8.61 0.27 -15.61
CA GLU A 37 -7.30 -0.39 -15.41
C GLU A 37 -7.18 -0.95 -13.99
N ILE A 38 -7.55 -0.13 -12.98
CA ILE A 38 -7.52 -0.52 -11.57
C ILE A 38 -8.45 -1.70 -11.31
N LYS A 39 -9.71 -1.60 -11.75
CA LYS A 39 -10.70 -2.67 -11.61
C LYS A 39 -10.25 -3.96 -12.29
N LYS A 40 -9.75 -3.89 -13.53
CA LYS A 40 -9.26 -5.06 -14.25
C LYS A 40 -8.09 -5.74 -13.53
N PHE A 41 -7.18 -4.96 -12.95
CA PHE A 41 -6.10 -5.52 -12.14
C PHE A 41 -6.64 -6.17 -10.86
N ALA A 42 -7.56 -5.48 -10.16
CA ALA A 42 -8.20 -5.97 -8.95
C ALA A 42 -8.91 -7.31 -9.21
N GLU A 43 -9.76 -7.41 -10.22
CA GLU A 43 -10.51 -8.63 -10.58
C GLU A 43 -9.60 -9.84 -10.85
N LYS A 44 -8.37 -9.60 -11.35
CA LYS A 44 -7.41 -10.68 -11.63
C LYS A 44 -6.65 -11.14 -10.40
N ASN A 45 -6.43 -10.27 -9.40
CA ASN A 45 -5.49 -10.52 -8.31
C ASN A 45 -6.13 -10.51 -6.91
N ILE A 46 -7.36 -10.01 -6.78
CA ILE A 46 -8.17 -10.02 -5.56
C ILE A 46 -9.26 -11.07 -5.73
N TYR A 47 -9.14 -12.16 -4.96
CA TYR A 47 -10.04 -13.31 -4.95
C TYR A 47 -10.72 -13.51 -3.59
N PHE A 48 -10.35 -12.74 -2.57
CA PHE A 48 -11.08 -12.70 -1.30
C PHE A 48 -12.49 -12.12 -1.53
N LYS A 49 -13.52 -12.71 -0.93
CA LYS A 49 -14.92 -12.27 -1.10
C LYS A 49 -15.32 -11.22 -0.06
N GLY A 50 -16.38 -10.46 -0.35
CA GLY A 50 -16.95 -9.51 0.62
C GLY A 50 -16.08 -8.27 0.86
N TYR A 51 -15.32 -7.86 -0.16
CA TYR A 51 -14.43 -6.71 -0.09
C TYR A 51 -15.05 -5.46 -0.71
N GLN A 52 -14.50 -4.31 -0.35
CA GLN A 52 -14.77 -3.03 -0.98
C GLN A 52 -13.51 -2.55 -1.70
N LEU A 53 -13.65 -2.18 -2.98
CA LEU A 53 -12.57 -1.57 -3.76
C LEU A 53 -12.74 -0.05 -3.72
N ILE A 54 -11.70 0.64 -3.29
CA ILE A 54 -11.66 2.08 -3.05
C ILE A 54 -10.57 2.70 -3.90
N GLN A 55 -10.89 3.83 -4.51
CA GLN A 55 -9.94 4.72 -5.14
C GLN A 55 -10.11 6.08 -4.48
N SER A 56 -9.09 6.55 -3.77
CA SER A 56 -9.18 7.78 -3.00
C SER A 56 -7.83 8.46 -2.93
N ASP A 57 -7.70 9.53 -3.72
CA ASP A 57 -6.55 10.43 -3.62
C ASP A 57 -6.58 11.23 -2.31
N SER A 58 -7.78 11.59 -1.84
CA SER A 58 -8.01 12.30 -0.59
C SER A 58 -7.45 11.58 0.64
N TYR A 59 -7.48 10.25 0.67
CA TYR A 59 -6.87 9.48 1.75
C TYR A 59 -5.35 9.69 1.82
N PHE A 60 -4.66 9.66 0.69
CA PHE A 60 -3.21 9.82 0.67
C PHE A 60 -2.78 11.27 0.89
N THR A 61 -3.55 12.25 0.38
CA THR A 61 -3.36 13.67 0.74
C THR A 61 -3.50 13.88 2.24
N TYR A 62 -4.55 13.33 2.86
CA TYR A 62 -4.73 13.41 4.31
C TYR A 62 -3.55 12.81 5.09
N LEU A 63 -3.01 11.68 4.64
CA LEU A 63 -1.84 11.08 5.29
C LEU A 63 -0.59 11.95 5.15
N ASP A 64 -0.40 12.58 3.99
CA ASP A 64 0.75 13.46 3.73
C ASP A 64 0.69 14.74 4.57
N ASP A 65 -0.50 15.33 4.68
CA ASP A 65 -0.76 16.47 5.58
C ASP A 65 -0.46 16.10 7.04
N LYS A 66 -0.90 14.91 7.49
CA LYS A 66 -0.65 14.43 8.85
C LYS A 66 0.83 14.16 9.12
N ASP A 67 1.56 13.62 8.15
CA ASP A 67 3.00 13.43 8.26
C ASP A 67 3.72 14.78 8.41
N SER A 68 3.32 15.77 7.60
CA SER A 68 3.86 17.13 7.63
C SER A 68 3.58 17.85 8.96
N GLU A 69 2.35 17.78 9.47
CA GLU A 69 1.98 18.30 10.79
C GLU A 69 2.83 17.67 11.91
N MET A 70 3.08 16.36 11.83
CA MET A 70 3.87 15.65 12.82
C MET A 70 5.36 15.99 12.74
N HIS A 71 5.92 16.15 11.55
CA HIS A 71 7.29 16.62 11.36
C HIS A 71 7.50 18.01 11.93
N ALA A 72 6.51 18.89 11.82
CA ALA A 72 6.57 20.22 12.41
C ALA A 72 6.50 20.21 13.95
N ALA A 73 5.84 19.20 14.55
CA ALA A 73 5.63 19.12 16.00
C ALA A 73 6.73 18.37 16.76
N ASP A 74 7.25 17.26 16.22
CA ASP A 74 8.34 16.47 16.82
C ASP A 74 8.96 15.55 15.77
N SER A 75 10.20 15.86 15.36
CA SER A 75 10.95 15.15 14.33
C SER A 75 11.15 13.65 14.64
N ASN A 76 11.16 13.24 15.91
CA ASN A 76 11.34 11.83 16.27
C ASN A 76 10.04 11.02 16.11
N THR A 77 8.87 11.66 16.24
CA THR A 77 7.58 10.98 16.01
C THR A 77 7.18 10.95 14.54
N ALA A 78 7.75 11.86 13.77
CA ALA A 78 7.51 12.03 12.34
C ALA A 78 7.85 10.77 11.51
N ASP A 79 8.97 10.12 11.80
CA ASP A 79 9.35 8.88 11.11
C ASP A 79 8.37 7.71 11.34
N SER A 80 7.56 7.78 12.40
CA SER A 80 6.54 6.77 12.66
C SER A 80 5.31 6.88 11.74
N PHE A 81 5.06 8.04 11.14
CA PHE A 81 3.87 8.23 10.29
C PHE A 81 4.12 7.88 8.82
N LYS A 82 5.38 7.95 8.36
CA LYS A 82 5.85 7.45 7.04
C LYS A 82 5.48 5.99 6.75
N ILE A 83 5.21 5.20 7.79
CA ILE A 83 4.66 3.84 7.70
C ILE A 83 3.31 3.84 6.97
N PHE A 84 2.44 4.82 7.23
CA PHE A 84 1.14 4.91 6.59
C PHE A 84 1.23 5.42 5.15
N LEU A 85 2.31 6.11 4.79
CA LEU A 85 2.57 6.54 3.41
C LEU A 85 3.18 5.44 2.53
N GLN A 86 3.49 4.27 3.10
CA GLN A 86 4.08 3.18 2.34
C GLN A 86 3.15 2.69 1.21
N PRO A 87 3.70 2.47 0.00
CA PRO A 87 2.90 2.16 -1.19
C PRO A 87 2.19 0.82 -1.09
N LEU A 88 2.81 -0.19 -0.46
CA LEU A 88 2.16 -1.45 -0.11
C LEU A 88 2.09 -1.53 1.40
N LYS A 89 0.86 -1.56 1.93
CA LYS A 89 0.63 -1.72 3.37
C LYS A 89 -0.69 -2.43 3.65
N VAL A 90 -0.78 -3.08 4.79
CA VAL A 90 -2.01 -3.62 5.35
C VAL A 90 -2.11 -3.29 6.83
N LEU A 91 -3.30 -2.86 7.24
CA LEU A 91 -3.67 -2.50 8.60
C LEU A 91 -4.76 -3.47 9.06
N TYR A 92 -4.52 -4.20 10.15
CA TYR A 92 -5.48 -5.10 10.76
C TYR A 92 -6.07 -4.47 12.01
N TYR A 93 -7.39 -4.41 12.06
CA TYR A 93 -8.17 -3.92 13.17
C TYR A 93 -8.94 -5.06 13.81
N ASP A 94 -8.99 -5.07 15.14
CA ASP A 94 -9.82 -6.01 15.88
C ASP A 94 -11.32 -5.64 15.80
N GLU A 95 -12.17 -6.45 16.43
CA GLU A 95 -13.62 -6.23 16.47
C GLU A 95 -14.05 -4.94 17.20
N ASN A 96 -13.14 -4.33 17.96
CA ASN A 96 -13.32 -3.07 18.66
C ASN A 96 -12.71 -1.89 17.88
N ASN A 97 -12.35 -2.08 16.61
CA ASN A 97 -11.73 -1.09 15.74
C ASN A 97 -10.35 -0.61 16.22
N LYS A 98 -9.65 -1.38 17.05
CA LYS A 98 -8.28 -1.07 17.47
C LYS A 98 -7.29 -1.63 16.45
N LEU A 99 -6.32 -0.82 16.05
CA LEU A 99 -5.22 -1.26 15.18
C LEU A 99 -4.34 -2.24 15.96
N VAL A 100 -4.27 -3.50 15.52
CA VAL A 100 -3.56 -4.59 16.20
C VAL A 100 -2.38 -5.15 15.42
N SER A 101 -2.34 -4.93 14.09
CA SER A 101 -1.20 -5.33 13.28
C SER A 101 -1.02 -4.44 12.05
N VAL A 102 0.23 -4.15 11.73
CA VAL A 102 0.61 -3.33 10.57
C VAL A 102 1.67 -4.09 9.80
N LEU A 103 1.44 -4.25 8.49
CA LEU A 103 2.46 -4.67 7.55
C LEU A 103 2.66 -3.62 6.44
N THR A 104 3.90 -3.34 6.03
CA THR A 104 4.33 -2.32 5.08
C THR A 104 5.59 -2.77 4.34
N ASN A 105 5.78 -2.34 3.08
CA ASN A 105 6.92 -2.80 2.30
C ASN A 105 8.30 -2.41 2.86
N CYS A 106 8.43 -1.30 3.62
CA CYS A 106 9.74 -0.88 4.14
C CYS A 106 10.29 -1.79 5.25
N TYR A 107 9.44 -2.60 5.89
CA TYR A 107 9.84 -3.60 6.89
C TYR A 107 9.76 -5.04 6.35
N ALA A 108 9.49 -5.23 5.06
CA ALA A 108 9.50 -6.53 4.43
C ALA A 108 10.94 -6.90 4.01
N ILE A 109 11.37 -8.14 4.29
CA ILE A 109 12.72 -8.58 3.96
C ILE A 109 12.78 -8.95 2.48
N PRO A 110 13.69 -8.39 1.67
CA PRO A 110 13.87 -8.82 0.29
C PRO A 110 14.46 -10.23 0.24
N GLU A 111 13.86 -11.12 -0.55
CA GLU A 111 14.31 -12.50 -0.76
C GLU A 111 14.04 -12.92 -2.21
N GLY A 112 15.09 -13.33 -2.94
CA GLY A 112 14.93 -13.85 -4.31
C GLY A 112 14.31 -12.85 -5.31
N GLY A 113 14.49 -11.55 -5.10
CA GLY A 113 13.94 -10.50 -5.97
C GLY A 113 12.43 -10.26 -5.79
N GLN A 114 11.89 -10.57 -4.61
CA GLN A 114 10.58 -10.16 -4.13
C GLN A 114 10.63 -9.94 -2.60
N PHE A 115 9.61 -9.31 -2.02
CA PHE A 115 9.53 -9.20 -0.56
C PHE A 115 9.01 -10.49 0.09
N ASN A 116 9.72 -11.03 1.08
CA ASN A 116 9.21 -12.08 1.95
C ASN A 116 8.29 -11.49 3.03
N TRP A 117 7.00 -11.44 2.71
CA TRP A 117 5.96 -10.97 3.64
C TRP A 117 5.72 -11.90 4.83
N ASN A 118 6.14 -13.17 4.76
CA ASN A 118 6.02 -14.15 5.84
C ASN A 118 7.37 -14.43 6.55
N THR A 119 8.28 -13.47 6.58
CA THR A 119 9.51 -13.58 7.38
C THR A 119 9.12 -13.91 8.82
N GLU A 120 9.88 -14.78 9.51
CA GLU A 120 9.58 -15.20 10.90
C GLU A 120 8.16 -15.76 11.11
N ASN A 121 7.54 -16.35 10.07
CA ASN A 121 6.21 -16.97 10.15
C ASN A 121 5.11 -15.99 10.60
N ARG A 122 5.27 -14.70 10.31
CA ARG A 122 4.40 -13.63 10.82
C ARG A 122 2.96 -13.69 10.31
N LEU A 123 2.75 -14.24 9.11
CA LEU A 123 1.45 -14.48 8.49
C LEU A 123 0.87 -15.86 8.83
N ASP A 124 1.49 -16.64 9.72
CA ASP A 124 1.02 -17.99 10.05
C ASP A 124 -0.26 -18.00 10.88
N LYS A 125 -0.59 -16.88 11.54
CA LYS A 125 -1.81 -16.67 12.31
C LYS A 125 -2.56 -15.42 11.89
N TYR A 126 -3.84 -15.35 12.23
CA TYR A 126 -4.69 -14.17 12.03
C TYR A 126 -5.14 -13.58 13.37
N PRO A 127 -5.03 -12.25 13.60
CA PRO A 127 -4.25 -11.30 12.82
C PRO A 127 -2.75 -11.65 12.82
N PRO A 128 -1.98 -11.21 11.81
CA PRO A 128 -0.55 -11.51 11.74
C PRO A 128 0.24 -10.77 12.82
N VAL A 129 1.44 -11.25 13.12
CA VAL A 129 2.37 -10.53 13.99
C VAL A 129 2.78 -9.22 13.28
N THR A 130 2.72 -8.08 13.97
CA THR A 130 3.09 -6.76 13.38
C THR A 130 4.59 -6.67 13.18
N HIS A 131 5.07 -6.23 12.02
CA HIS A 131 6.51 -6.01 11.79
C HIS A 131 6.92 -4.56 12.00
N THR A 132 5.92 -3.70 12.20
CA THR A 132 6.09 -2.27 12.30
C THR A 132 5.72 -1.85 13.71
N PRO A 133 6.63 -1.16 14.43
CA PRO A 133 6.30 -0.52 15.69
C PRO A 133 5.19 0.50 15.46
N VAL A 134 4.02 0.28 16.05
CA VAL A 134 2.89 1.21 15.93
C VAL A 134 2.95 2.19 17.10
N PHE A 135 3.59 3.33 16.88
CA PHE A 135 3.65 4.40 17.89
C PHE A 135 2.36 5.22 17.95
N LYS A 136 1.57 5.25 16.86
CA LYS A 136 0.27 5.92 16.79
C LYS A 136 -0.77 5.06 16.09
N GLN A 137 -1.96 5.02 16.66
CA GLN A 137 -3.11 4.36 16.05
C GLN A 137 -3.82 5.35 15.13
N ILE A 138 -4.07 4.96 13.89
CA ILE A 138 -5.03 5.66 13.02
C ILE A 138 -6.36 4.91 13.15
N PRO A 139 -7.41 5.53 13.70
CA PRO A 139 -8.74 4.94 13.74
C PRO A 139 -9.23 4.60 12.33
N ILE A 140 -9.84 3.44 12.16
CA ILE A 140 -10.40 3.06 10.85
C ILE A 140 -11.48 4.04 10.37
N THR A 141 -12.20 4.67 11.30
CA THR A 141 -13.16 5.75 11.00
C THR A 141 -12.52 6.91 10.25
N GLU A 142 -11.31 7.30 10.63
CA GLU A 142 -10.58 8.39 9.97
C GLU A 142 -10.20 7.99 8.55
N ILE A 143 -9.70 6.77 8.35
CA ILE A 143 -9.39 6.24 7.02
C ILE A 143 -10.64 6.26 6.14
N LEU A 144 -11.72 5.64 6.60
CA LEU A 144 -12.94 5.49 5.80
C LEU A 144 -13.57 6.84 5.44
N LYS A 145 -13.54 7.81 6.36
CA LYS A 145 -14.00 9.17 6.10
C LYS A 145 -13.27 9.82 4.93
N GLN A 146 -11.97 9.57 4.77
CA GLN A 146 -11.21 10.13 3.66
C GLN A 146 -11.44 9.39 2.35
N THR A 147 -11.94 8.16 2.38
CA THR A 147 -12.12 7.34 1.18
C THR A 147 -13.35 7.67 0.35
N ASN A 148 -14.17 8.64 0.78
CA ASN A 148 -15.50 8.93 0.21
C ASN A 148 -16.41 7.69 0.13
N LEU A 149 -16.11 6.63 0.88
CA LEU A 149 -17.06 5.54 1.10
C LEU A 149 -18.28 6.13 1.80
N ASP A 150 -19.46 5.78 1.32
CA ASP A 150 -20.69 6.13 2.03
C ASP A 150 -20.61 5.47 3.41
N VAL A 151 -20.54 6.28 4.45
CA VAL A 151 -20.44 5.84 5.86
C VAL A 151 -21.59 4.92 6.26
N ASN A 152 -22.71 4.93 5.53
CA ASN A 152 -23.83 4.01 5.74
C ASN A 152 -23.56 2.58 5.20
N THR A 153 -22.53 2.40 4.36
CA THR A 153 -22.16 1.09 3.81
C THR A 153 -21.29 0.27 4.76
N VAL A 154 -20.67 0.91 5.76
CA VAL A 154 -19.82 0.24 6.75
C VAL A 154 -20.45 0.38 8.13
N ASP A 155 -21.08 -0.69 8.62
CA ASP A 155 -21.57 -0.74 9.99
C ASP A 155 -20.39 -0.95 10.96
N LEU A 156 -19.81 0.15 11.43
CA LEU A 156 -18.72 0.14 12.40
C LEU A 156 -19.13 -0.35 13.80
N LYS A 157 -20.44 -0.43 14.10
CA LYS A 157 -20.95 -0.99 15.36
C LYS A 157 -20.96 -2.52 15.33
N LYS A 158 -20.95 -3.13 14.14
CA LYS A 158 -20.81 -4.57 14.00
C LYS A 158 -19.45 -5.00 14.52
N LYS A 159 -19.44 -5.89 15.51
CA LYS A 159 -18.23 -6.53 16.04
C LYS A 159 -17.64 -7.47 15.00
N ARG A 160 -16.69 -6.96 14.22
CA ARG A 160 -16.03 -7.69 13.15
C ARG A 160 -14.63 -7.14 12.99
N SER A 161 -13.65 -8.02 12.81
CA SER A 161 -12.31 -7.57 12.43
C SER A 161 -12.33 -6.91 11.05
N ARG A 162 -11.49 -5.90 10.87
CA ARG A 162 -11.42 -5.10 9.63
C ARG A 162 -10.00 -5.04 9.12
N VAL A 163 -9.83 -5.08 7.81
CA VAL A 163 -8.50 -5.05 7.19
C VAL A 163 -8.48 -4.02 6.08
N VAL A 164 -7.54 -3.08 6.15
CA VAL A 164 -7.32 -2.05 5.12
C VAL A 164 -6.02 -2.38 4.38
N ILE A 165 -6.11 -2.59 3.07
CA ILE A 165 -4.99 -3.02 2.21
C ILE A 165 -4.74 -1.94 1.17
N SER A 166 -3.60 -1.26 1.24
CA SER A 166 -3.13 -0.34 0.19
C SER A 166 -2.25 -1.07 -0.82
N TRP A 167 -2.51 -0.85 -2.10
CA TRP A 167 -1.77 -1.49 -3.20
C TRP A 167 -1.76 -0.60 -4.45
N ASN A 168 -0.90 -0.92 -5.43
CA ASN A 168 -0.87 -0.24 -6.74
C ASN A 168 -0.46 -1.17 -7.88
N ILE A 169 -0.67 -0.72 -9.11
CA ILE A 169 -0.24 -1.34 -10.35
C ILE A 169 1.23 -0.98 -10.63
N PHE A 170 1.70 0.18 -10.20
CA PHE A 170 3.11 0.60 -10.32
C PHE A 170 4.09 -0.49 -9.84
N LEU A 171 3.92 -1.03 -8.64
CA LEU A 171 4.69 -2.13 -8.05
C LEU A 171 4.19 -3.51 -8.48
N ASN A 172 3.76 -3.65 -9.74
CA ASN A 172 3.05 -4.81 -10.31
C ASN A 172 3.42 -6.18 -9.73
N LYS A 173 4.70 -6.60 -9.77
CA LYS A 173 5.12 -7.91 -9.25
C LYS A 173 4.92 -8.00 -7.73
N GLU A 174 5.41 -7.01 -7.00
CA GLU A 174 5.31 -6.95 -5.55
C GLU A 174 3.88 -6.81 -5.06
N SER A 175 3.03 -6.01 -5.71
CA SER A 175 1.61 -5.90 -5.38
C SER A 175 0.88 -7.22 -5.55
N LYS A 176 1.16 -7.99 -6.60
CA LYS A 176 0.56 -9.32 -6.79
C LYS A 176 0.97 -10.28 -5.69
N HIS A 177 2.26 -10.30 -5.36
CA HIS A 177 2.80 -11.16 -4.31
C HIS A 177 2.22 -10.78 -2.94
N PHE A 178 2.25 -9.48 -2.62
CA PHE A 178 1.66 -8.89 -1.42
C PHE A 178 0.17 -9.26 -1.27
N LEU A 179 -0.64 -8.97 -2.29
CA LEU A 179 -2.08 -9.28 -2.28
C LEU A 179 -2.31 -10.78 -2.08
N LYS A 180 -1.52 -11.66 -2.70
CA LYS A 180 -1.63 -13.11 -2.50
C LYS A 180 -1.35 -13.48 -1.04
N CYS A 181 -0.21 -13.06 -0.48
CA CYS A 181 0.17 -13.38 0.90
C CYS A 181 -0.84 -12.88 1.93
N ILE A 182 -1.34 -11.65 1.77
CA ILE A 182 -2.34 -11.09 2.67
C ILE A 182 -3.66 -11.85 2.54
N GLN A 183 -4.12 -12.15 1.33
CA GLN A 183 -5.37 -12.90 1.14
C GLN A 183 -5.28 -14.32 1.73
N GLU A 184 -4.15 -15.01 1.57
CA GLU A 184 -3.89 -16.30 2.23
C GLU A 184 -3.97 -16.20 3.76
N ASN A 185 -3.49 -15.09 4.35
CA ASN A 185 -3.64 -14.82 5.78
C ASN A 185 -5.10 -14.54 6.17
N LEU A 186 -5.87 -13.82 5.36
CA LEU A 186 -7.30 -13.55 5.63
C LEU A 186 -8.13 -14.84 5.74
N PHE A 187 -7.80 -15.89 4.98
CA PHE A 187 -8.48 -17.19 5.08
C PHE A 187 -8.20 -17.95 6.38
N LYS A 188 -7.24 -17.50 7.19
CA LYS A 188 -6.93 -18.07 8.52
C LYS A 188 -7.79 -17.47 9.64
N ALA A 189 -8.62 -16.47 9.34
CA ALA A 189 -9.51 -15.87 10.31
C ALA A 189 -10.65 -16.82 10.68
N ASN A 190 -11.00 -16.91 11.97
CA ASN A 190 -12.16 -17.68 12.44
C ASN A 190 -13.47 -17.13 11.86
N ASP A 191 -13.59 -15.81 11.83
CA ASP A 191 -14.67 -15.09 11.18
C ASP A 191 -14.13 -14.30 10.00
N MET A 192 -14.83 -14.35 8.87
CA MET A 192 -14.44 -13.60 7.68
C MET A 192 -14.34 -12.11 8.02
N PRO A 193 -13.20 -11.42 7.85
CA PRO A 193 -13.10 -9.98 8.08
C PRO A 193 -13.86 -9.16 7.05
N GLU A 194 -14.12 -7.90 7.39
CA GLU A 194 -14.47 -6.87 6.42
C GLU A 194 -13.18 -6.27 5.84
N VAL A 195 -13.07 -6.22 4.51
CA VAL A 195 -11.79 -5.90 3.83
C VAL A 195 -11.96 -4.73 2.87
N PHE A 196 -11.08 -3.75 3.01
CA PHE A 196 -11.03 -2.54 2.20
C PHE A 196 -9.74 -2.53 1.38
N TYR A 197 -9.84 -2.57 0.06
CA TYR A 197 -8.71 -2.47 -0.85
C TYR A 197 -8.63 -1.05 -1.40
N ILE A 198 -7.58 -0.32 -1.04
CA ILE A 198 -7.35 1.06 -1.49
C ILE A 198 -6.24 1.05 -2.54
N ASN A 199 -6.57 1.41 -3.78
CA ASN A 199 -5.55 1.63 -4.80
C ASN A 199 -4.89 3.01 -4.63
N ASN A 200 -3.57 3.10 -4.80
CA ASN A 200 -2.80 4.33 -4.62
C ASN A 200 -1.93 4.74 -5.82
N ASP A 201 -2.19 4.24 -7.03
CA ASP A 201 -1.41 4.62 -8.22
C ASP A 201 -1.47 6.13 -8.52
N ASN A 202 -2.65 6.73 -8.44
CA ASN A 202 -2.84 8.13 -8.80
C ASN A 202 -2.20 9.07 -7.78
N SER A 203 -2.32 8.77 -6.50
CA SER A 203 -1.66 9.54 -5.43
C SER A 203 -0.13 9.43 -5.52
N LEU A 204 0.40 8.23 -5.79
CA LEU A 204 1.83 8.04 -6.04
C LEU A 204 2.33 8.85 -7.24
N TYR A 205 1.52 8.95 -8.29
CA TYR A 205 1.85 9.75 -9.46
C TYR A 205 1.92 11.24 -9.14
N VAL A 206 0.89 11.78 -8.46
CA VAL A 206 0.81 13.21 -8.12
C VAL A 206 1.98 13.62 -7.22
N ASN A 207 2.31 12.82 -6.20
CA ASN A 207 3.38 13.15 -5.25
C ASN A 207 4.80 12.94 -5.81
N SER A 208 4.93 12.34 -6.99
CA SER A 208 6.23 12.13 -7.66
C SER A 208 6.65 13.27 -8.60
N ARG A 209 5.76 14.25 -8.81
CA ARG A 209 5.96 15.41 -9.68
C ARG A 209 6.37 16.62 -8.86
#